data_AF-A0A922M8F4-F1
#
_entry.id   AF-A0A922M8F4-F1
#
_cell.length_a   1.000
_cell.length_b   1.000
_cell.length_c   1.000
_cell.angle_alpha   90.00
_cell.angle_beta   90.00
_cell.angle_gamma   90.00
#
_symmetry.space_group_name_H-M   'P 1'
#
loop_
_entity.id
_entity.type
_entity.pdbx_description
1 polymer ?
#
loop_
_entity_poly.entity_id
_entity_poly.type
_entity_poly.pdbx_seq_one_letter_code
_entity_poly.pdbx_strand_id
1 'polypeptide(L)'
;MNRKRNVSFIKPEDPEFLKVLKKQAGYDDKNHKFDDLMNAEADFAEDDDSELPQVVVLKEGDLTAEEAEAEKLRIEKIESETKADLNQRVLFKAKAKATADAATTKRKQDGDKRKDSKVKKSRPVLSFDDEEEEDDET
;
A
#
# COMPACT_ATOMS: atom_id res chain seq x y z
N MET A 1 27.57 -4.33 24.68
CA MET A 1 27.57 -5.66 24.03
C MET A 1 26.14 -6.07 23.72
N ASN A 2 25.69 -5.92 22.47
CA ASN A 2 24.34 -6.33 22.06
C ASN A 2 24.40 -7.82 21.68
N ARG A 3 23.95 -8.69 22.59
CA ARG A 3 23.88 -10.14 22.34
C ARG A 3 22.88 -10.39 21.21
N LYS A 4 23.37 -10.69 20.01
CA LYS A 4 22.55 -11.22 18.92
C LYS A 4 21.95 -12.52 19.43
N ARG A 5 20.62 -12.63 19.48
CA ARG A 5 19.93 -13.86 19.88
C ARG A 5 19.92 -14.78 18.66
N ASN A 6 20.76 -15.81 18.67
CA ASN A 6 20.80 -16.84 17.63
C ASN A 6 19.57 -17.75 17.75
N VAL A 7 18.39 -17.28 17.36
CA VAL A 7 17.17 -18.10 17.34
C VAL A 7 17.16 -18.89 16.04
N SER A 8 17.28 -20.22 16.15
CA SER A 8 17.02 -21.14 15.04
C SER A 8 15.55 -21.52 15.03
N PHE A 9 14.87 -21.28 13.92
CA PHE A 9 13.49 -21.71 13.69
C PHE A 9 13.49 -23.07 12.99
N ILE A 10 12.77 -24.04 13.54
CA ILE A 10 12.50 -25.34 12.91
C ILE A 10 10.99 -25.39 12.72
N LYS A 11 10.54 -25.51 11.47
CA LYS A 11 9.10 -25.62 11.18
C LYS A 11 8.62 -27.01 11.63
N PRO A 12 7.68 -27.10 12.58
CA PRO A 12 7.07 -28.38 12.96
C PRO A 12 6.24 -28.94 11.80
N GLU A 13 5.98 -30.25 11.85
CA GLU A 13 5.12 -30.91 10.86
C GLU A 13 3.67 -30.43 10.98
N ASP A 14 2.99 -30.31 9.85
CA ASP A 14 1.60 -29.86 9.85
C ASP A 14 0.66 -30.90 10.52
N PRO A 15 -0.35 -30.43 11.28
CA PRO A 15 -1.36 -31.29 11.86
C PRO A 15 -2.21 -31.99 10.78
N GLU A 16 -2.83 -33.11 11.14
CA GLU A 16 -3.59 -33.96 10.19
C GLU A 16 -4.70 -33.21 9.45
N PHE A 17 -5.40 -32.29 10.13
CA PHE A 17 -6.46 -31.52 9.50
C PHE A 17 -5.95 -30.62 8.36
N LEU A 18 -4.79 -29.97 8.55
CA LEU A 18 -4.18 -29.14 7.51
C LEU A 18 -3.67 -29.99 6.36
N LYS A 19 -3.15 -31.19 6.64
CA LYS A 19 -2.73 -32.13 5.60
C LYS A 19 -3.91 -32.56 4.72
N VAL A 20 -5.06 -32.86 5.31
CA VAL A 20 -6.27 -33.23 4.55
C VAL A 20 -6.76 -32.04 3.72
N LEU A 21 -6.84 -30.85 4.33
CA LEU A 21 -7.34 -29.65 3.66
C LEU A 21 -6.42 -29.22 2.49
N LYS A 22 -5.09 -29.26 2.69
CA LYS A 22 -4.10 -29.01 1.64
C LYS A 22 -4.23 -30.01 0.48
N LYS A 23 -4.38 -31.30 0.78
CA LYS A 23 -4.60 -32.33 -0.24
C LYS A 23 -5.88 -32.10 -1.04
N GLN A 24 -6.97 -31.74 -0.37
CA GLN A 24 -8.25 -31.45 -1.03
C GLN A 24 -8.16 -30.20 -1.92
N ALA A 25 -7.40 -29.18 -1.51
CA ALA A 25 -7.14 -27.98 -2.30
C ALA A 25 -6.09 -28.18 -3.41
N GLY A 26 -5.50 -29.37 -3.54
CA GLY A 26 -4.42 -29.62 -4.51
C GLY A 26 -3.12 -28.88 -4.20
N TYR A 27 -2.90 -28.52 -2.93
CA TYR A 27 -1.70 -27.83 -2.47
C TYR A 27 -0.55 -28.83 -2.26
N ASP A 28 0.51 -28.70 -3.06
CA ASP A 28 1.74 -29.49 -2.96
C ASP A 28 2.82 -28.71 -2.20
N ASP A 29 3.24 -29.19 -1.03
CA ASP A 29 4.30 -28.54 -0.23
C ASP A 29 5.66 -28.43 -0.96
N LYS A 30 5.85 -29.18 -2.06
CA LYS A 30 7.06 -29.18 -2.90
C LYS A 30 6.98 -28.21 -4.08
N ASN A 31 5.78 -27.82 -4.49
CA ASN A 31 5.54 -27.00 -5.67
C ASN A 31 4.57 -25.88 -5.27
N HIS A 32 5.13 -24.74 -4.87
CA HIS A 32 4.38 -23.55 -4.51
C HIS A 32 3.78 -22.88 -5.76
N LYS A 33 2.83 -23.54 -6.41
CA LYS A 33 2.08 -23.00 -7.56
C LYS A 33 1.29 -21.74 -7.21
N PHE A 34 1.15 -21.45 -5.91
CA PHE A 34 0.41 -20.32 -5.36
C PHE A 34 1.31 -19.18 -4.85
N ASP A 35 2.64 -19.33 -4.84
CA ASP A 35 3.55 -18.27 -4.35
C ASP A 35 3.72 -17.13 -5.35
N ASP A 36 3.61 -17.43 -6.64
CA ASP A 36 3.59 -16.43 -7.68
C ASP A 36 2.13 -16.12 -8.05
N LEU A 37 1.70 -14.89 -7.73
CA LEU A 37 0.48 -14.32 -8.29
C LEU A 37 0.61 -14.35 -9.82
N MET A 38 -0.10 -15.29 -10.45
CA MET A 38 -0.19 -15.43 -11.91
C MET A 38 -1.06 -14.33 -12.52
N ASN A 39 -1.04 -13.11 -11.97
CA ASN A 39 -1.76 -12.00 -12.54
C ASN A 39 -1.04 -11.64 -13.85
N ALA A 40 -1.63 -12.02 -14.98
CA ALA A 40 -1.15 -11.62 -16.28
C ALA A 40 -1.43 -10.13 -16.48
N GLU A 41 -0.68 -9.46 -17.35
CA GLU A 41 -0.99 -8.06 -17.73
C GLU A 41 -2.45 -7.94 -18.23
N ALA A 42 -3.01 -9.03 -18.78
CA ALA A 42 -4.39 -9.14 -19.24
C ALA A 42 -5.45 -9.22 -18.12
N ASP A 43 -5.04 -9.46 -16.86
CA ASP A 43 -5.95 -9.43 -15.71
C ASP A 43 -6.17 -8.00 -15.19
N PHE A 44 -5.39 -7.03 -15.68
CA PHE A 44 -5.63 -5.61 -15.46
C PHE A 44 -6.51 -5.11 -16.60
N ALA A 45 -7.79 -4.86 -16.28
CA ALA A 45 -8.66 -4.14 -17.19
C ALA A 45 -8.15 -2.70 -17.33
N GLU A 46 -8.19 -2.16 -18.54
CA GLU A 46 -8.04 -0.72 -18.74
C GLU A 46 -9.23 -0.01 -18.07
N ASP A 47 -8.96 1.08 -17.37
CA ASP A 47 -10.01 1.89 -16.73
C ASP A 47 -11.02 2.32 -17.80
N ASP A 48 -12.30 2.07 -17.54
CA ASP A 48 -13.39 2.47 -18.43
C ASP A 48 -13.59 3.99 -18.39
N ASP A 49 -14.24 4.56 -19.41
CA ASP A 49 -14.55 6.00 -19.47
C ASP A 49 -15.39 6.45 -18.25
N SER A 50 -16.14 5.53 -17.65
CA SER A 50 -16.92 5.76 -16.43
C SER A 50 -16.08 5.89 -15.16
N GLU A 51 -14.84 5.39 -15.16
CA GLU A 51 -13.90 5.43 -14.04
C GLU A 51 -13.02 6.69 -14.09
N LEU A 52 -12.97 7.37 -15.23
CA LEU A 52 -12.23 8.62 -15.40
C LEU A 52 -12.84 9.78 -14.59
N PRO A 53 -12.01 10.69 -14.05
CA PRO A 53 -12.50 11.81 -13.26
C PRO A 53 -13.30 12.81 -14.12
N GLN A 54 -14.45 13.26 -13.61
CA GLN A 54 -15.25 14.30 -14.25
C GLN A 54 -14.51 15.64 -14.26
N VAL A 55 -14.32 16.20 -15.45
CA VAL A 55 -13.76 17.55 -15.63
C VAL A 55 -14.88 18.59 -15.56
N VAL A 56 -14.71 19.64 -14.74
CA VAL A 56 -15.66 20.74 -14.56
C VAL A 56 -14.92 22.08 -14.65
N VAL A 57 -15.40 22.98 -15.50
CA VAL A 57 -14.86 24.34 -15.69
C VAL A 57 -15.54 25.27 -14.68
N LEU A 58 -14.76 25.87 -13.76
CA LEU A 58 -15.29 26.78 -12.74
C LEU A 58 -14.94 28.24 -13.03
N LYS A 59 -13.79 28.50 -13.66
CA LYS A 59 -13.28 29.83 -13.95
C LYS A 59 -12.89 29.97 -15.42
N GLU A 60 -12.86 31.22 -15.89
CA GLU A 60 -12.32 31.56 -17.19
C GLU A 60 -10.81 31.27 -17.20
N GLY A 61 -10.41 30.23 -17.93
CA GLY A 61 -9.04 29.73 -17.99
C GLY A 61 -8.86 28.26 -17.59
N ASP A 62 -9.89 27.62 -17.01
CA ASP A 62 -9.87 26.17 -16.80
C ASP A 62 -10.05 25.46 -18.15
N LEU A 63 -9.34 24.34 -18.35
CA LEU A 63 -9.42 23.55 -19.58
C LEU A 63 -10.74 22.78 -19.65
N THR A 64 -11.30 22.70 -20.85
CA THR A 64 -12.43 21.81 -21.14
C THR A 64 -11.97 20.35 -21.21
N ALA A 65 -12.90 19.40 -21.17
CA ALA A 65 -12.58 17.97 -21.19
C ALA A 65 -11.72 17.58 -22.41
N GLU A 66 -12.11 18.05 -23.60
CA GLU A 66 -11.41 17.77 -24.86
C GLU A 66 -9.99 18.36 -24.88
N GLU A 67 -9.83 19.58 -24.36
CA GLU A 67 -8.53 20.25 -24.29
C GLU A 67 -7.60 19.59 -23.27
N ALA A 68 -8.15 19.11 -22.14
CA ALA A 68 -7.39 18.40 -21.14
C ALA A 68 -6.82 17.07 -21.68
N GLU A 69 -7.60 16.34 -22.47
CA GLU A 69 -7.15 15.12 -23.15
C GLU A 69 -6.07 15.41 -24.20
N ALA A 70 -6.29 16.46 -25.01
CA ALA A 70 -5.31 16.86 -26.02
C ALA A 70 -3.97 17.28 -25.40
N GLU A 71 -3.99 18.00 -24.27
CA GLU A 71 -2.77 18.43 -23.58
C GLU A 71 -2.05 17.24 -22.90
N LYS A 72 -2.79 16.28 -22.33
CA LYS A 72 -2.20 15.03 -21.80
C LYS A 72 -1.43 14.29 -22.89
N LEU A 73 -2.06 14.06 -24.05
CA LEU A 73 -1.43 13.40 -25.20
C LEU A 73 -0.20 14.17 -25.71
N ARG A 74 -0.23 15.51 -25.62
CA ARG A 74 0.90 16.36 -26.00
C ARG A 74 2.06 16.22 -25.02
N ILE A 75 1.79 16.21 -23.72
CA ILE A 75 2.79 16.04 -22.67
C ILE A 75 3.46 14.67 -22.80
N GLU A 76 2.70 13.59 -22.97
CA GLU A 76 3.25 12.24 -23.13
C GLU A 76 4.18 12.14 -24.35
N LYS A 77 3.81 12.74 -25.48
CA LYS A 77 4.68 12.81 -26.67
C LYS A 77 5.96 13.59 -26.39
N ILE A 78 5.84 14.75 -25.75
CA ILE A 78 7.00 15.57 -25.39
C ILE A 78 7.91 14.79 -24.44
N GLU A 79 7.38 14.15 -23.39
CA GLU A 79 8.15 13.32 -22.47
C GLU A 79 8.87 12.18 -23.19
N SER A 80 8.20 11.53 -24.15
CA SER A 80 8.81 10.46 -24.94
C SER A 80 9.95 10.93 -25.87
N GLU A 81 9.85 12.15 -26.40
CA GLU A 81 10.82 12.71 -27.34
C GLU A 81 11.94 13.51 -26.64
N THR A 82 11.64 14.07 -25.46
CA THR A 82 12.61 14.82 -24.68
C THR A 82 13.70 13.88 -24.18
N LYS A 83 14.95 14.24 -24.50
CA LYS A 83 16.13 13.50 -24.04
C LYS A 83 16.21 13.61 -22.52
N ALA A 84 16.60 12.51 -21.88
CA ALA A 84 16.84 12.48 -20.44
C ALA A 84 17.83 13.57 -20.02
N ASP A 85 17.55 14.22 -18.88
CA ASP A 85 18.45 15.22 -18.29
C ASP A 85 19.76 14.57 -17.85
N LEU A 86 20.83 14.87 -18.57
CA LEU A 86 22.17 14.32 -18.32
C LEU A 86 22.83 14.86 -17.04
N ASN A 87 22.28 15.91 -16.42
CA ASN A 87 22.77 16.39 -15.12
C ASN A 87 22.29 15.52 -13.96
N GLN A 88 21.28 14.67 -14.20
CA GLN A 88 20.75 13.76 -13.19
C GLN A 88 21.45 12.40 -13.27
N ARG A 89 21.74 11.82 -12.11
CA ARG A 89 22.37 10.50 -12.04
C ARG A 89 21.36 9.44 -12.46
N VAL A 90 21.75 8.56 -13.37
CA VAL A 90 20.94 7.40 -13.76
C VAL A 90 20.77 6.48 -12.55
N LEU A 91 19.54 6.33 -12.07
CA LEU A 91 19.17 5.42 -10.99
C LEU A 91 18.49 4.19 -11.59
N PHE A 92 19.17 3.04 -11.54
CA PHE A 92 18.55 1.76 -11.89
C PHE A 92 17.65 1.32 -10.74
N LYS A 93 16.35 1.55 -10.87
CA LYS A 93 15.36 0.94 -10.00
C LYS A 93 15.12 -0.48 -10.51
N ALA A 94 15.41 -1.49 -9.69
CA ALA A 94 14.90 -2.83 -9.96
C ALA A 94 13.37 -2.73 -10.10
N LYS A 95 12.77 -3.39 -11.10
CA LYS A 95 11.31 -3.41 -11.27
C LYS A 95 10.71 -3.90 -9.97
N ALA A 96 10.14 -2.98 -9.19
CA ALA A 96 9.43 -3.34 -7.98
C ALA A 96 8.22 -4.15 -8.44
N LYS A 97 8.01 -5.34 -7.86
CA LYS A 97 6.69 -5.97 -7.94
C LYS A 97 5.71 -4.91 -7.45
N ALA A 98 4.73 -4.56 -8.28
CA ALA A 98 3.81 -3.46 -8.05
C ALA A 98 3.09 -3.69 -6.72
N THR A 99 3.62 -3.07 -5.67
CA THR A 99 2.88 -2.86 -4.43
C THR A 99 2.31 -1.46 -4.60
N ALA A 100 1.00 -1.41 -4.78
CA ALA A 100 0.24 -0.19 -4.63
C ALA A 100 0.61 0.47 -3.29
N ASP A 101 0.53 1.81 -3.29
CA ASP A 101 0.85 2.74 -2.21
C ASP A 101 2.31 3.15 -1.97
N ALA A 102 2.67 4.30 -2.56
CA ALA A 102 3.64 5.21 -1.97
C ALA A 102 3.32 6.68 -2.26
N ALA A 103 2.08 7.10 -1.99
CA ALA A 103 1.82 8.49 -1.63
C ALA A 103 2.19 8.67 -0.15
N THR A 104 3.36 9.27 0.14
CA THR A 104 3.56 10.13 1.33
C THR A 104 4.93 10.80 1.29
N THR A 105 4.89 12.11 1.14
CA THR A 105 6.02 13.04 1.28
C THR A 105 6.56 13.02 2.72
N LYS A 106 7.74 12.42 2.94
CA LYS A 106 8.48 12.57 4.21
C LYS A 106 9.49 13.72 4.10
N ARG A 107 9.08 14.89 4.58
CA ARG A 107 9.97 16.03 4.87
C ARG A 107 10.96 15.63 5.97
N LYS A 108 12.25 15.93 5.74
CA LYS A 108 13.29 15.95 6.77
C LYS A 108 12.92 16.97 7.85
N GLN A 109 12.98 16.58 9.12
CA GLN A 109 13.14 17.52 10.22
C GLN A 109 14.29 17.04 11.10
N ASP A 110 15.37 17.80 11.04
CA ASP A 110 16.48 17.80 11.98
C ASP A 110 16.02 18.53 13.26
N GLY A 111 16.40 18.03 14.43
CA GLY A 111 15.95 18.60 15.71
C GLY A 111 16.31 17.76 16.92
N ASP A 112 17.58 17.84 17.33
CA ASP A 112 18.06 17.46 18.67
C ASP A 112 17.34 18.26 19.77
N LYS A 113 16.74 17.58 20.76
CA LYS A 113 16.94 17.81 22.22
C LYS A 113 15.97 17.00 23.13
N ARG A 114 16.61 16.11 23.92
CA ARG A 114 16.49 15.91 25.40
C ARG A 114 15.12 15.59 26.05
N LYS A 115 15.04 14.34 26.53
CA LYS A 115 14.69 13.86 27.90
C LYS A 115 13.65 14.64 28.71
N ASP A 116 12.49 14.02 28.98
CA ASP A 116 11.99 13.82 30.35
C ASP A 116 10.92 12.70 30.40
N SER A 117 10.97 11.94 31.49
CA SER A 117 10.11 10.83 31.87
C SER A 117 8.86 11.33 32.60
N LYS A 118 7.65 11.08 32.08
CA LYS A 118 6.43 11.21 32.90
C LYS A 118 5.39 10.15 32.58
N VAL A 119 5.13 9.35 33.62
CA VAL A 119 4.13 8.28 33.75
C VAL A 119 2.76 8.75 33.26
N LYS A 120 2.18 8.03 32.29
CA LYS A 120 0.83 8.30 31.79
C LYS A 120 -0.13 7.24 32.36
N LYS A 121 -1.03 7.67 33.24
CA LYS A 121 -2.23 6.91 33.64
C LYS A 121 -3.13 6.77 32.41
N SER A 122 -3.43 5.53 32.02
CA SER A 122 -4.36 5.22 30.94
C SER A 122 -5.78 5.56 31.38
N ARG A 123 -6.40 6.55 30.74
CA ARG A 123 -7.86 6.69 30.73
C ARG A 123 -8.38 5.68 29.68
N PRO A 124 -9.51 5.00 29.93
CA PRO A 124 -10.07 4.07 28.95
C PRO A 124 -10.39 4.82 27.65
N VAL A 125 -9.97 4.24 26.52
CA VAL A 125 -10.08 4.80 25.16
C VAL A 125 -11.45 4.46 24.53
N LEU A 126 -12.29 3.74 25.27
CA LEU A 126 -13.53 3.18 24.80
C LEU A 126 -14.64 3.55 25.78
N SER A 127 -15.62 4.29 25.30
CA SER A 127 -16.85 4.68 26.01
C SER A 127 -17.92 3.59 25.96
N PHE A 128 -17.51 2.31 25.87
CA PHE A 128 -18.44 1.18 25.78
C PHE A 128 -18.83 0.61 27.15
N ASP A 129 -18.36 1.23 28.24
CA ASP A 129 -18.55 0.77 29.63
C ASP A 129 -19.32 1.81 30.47
N ASP A 130 -20.06 2.72 29.82
CA ASP A 130 -20.82 3.81 30.46
C ASP A 130 -22.32 3.76 30.12
N GLU A 131 -22.86 2.57 29.82
CA GLU A 131 -24.31 2.35 29.72
C GLU A 131 -24.62 0.88 30.09
N GLU A 132 -24.70 0.56 31.38
CA GLU A 132 -25.45 -0.59 31.89
C GLU A 132 -25.60 -0.51 33.44
N GLU A 133 -26.34 0.48 33.96
CA GLU A 133 -26.92 0.41 35.31
C GLU A 133 -28.09 1.42 35.50
N GLU A 134 -29.16 1.34 34.70
CA GLU A 134 -30.44 2.00 35.05
C GLU A 134 -31.61 1.41 34.24
N ASP A 135 -32.19 0.29 34.68
CA ASP A 135 -33.64 0.01 34.65
C ASP A 135 -33.93 -1.45 35.04
N ASP A 136 -34.24 -1.68 36.32
CA ASP A 136 -35.05 -2.82 36.78
C ASP A 136 -35.73 -2.43 38.12
N GLU A 137 -36.68 -1.49 38.05
CA GLU A 137 -37.71 -1.34 39.09
C GLU A 137 -39.06 -0.92 38.47
N THR A 138 -39.77 -1.88 37.86
CA THR A 138 -41.26 -1.94 37.84
C THR A 138 -41.76 -3.36 37.63
#